data_AF-A0A7Y5NSX6-F1
#
_entry.id   AF-A0A7Y5NSX6-F1
#
_cell.length_a   1.000
_cell.length_b   1.000
_cell.length_c   1.000
_cell.angle_alpha   90.00
_cell.angle_beta   90.00
_cell.angle_gamma   90.00
#
_symmetry.space_group_name_H-M   'P 1'
#
loop_
_entity.id
_entity.type
_entity.pdbx_description
1 polymer ?
#
loop_
_entity_poly.entity_id
_entity_poly.type
_entity_poly.pdbx_seq_one_letter_code
_entity_poly.pdbx_strand_id
1 'polypeptide(L)'
;MTLIRSGIFAALASVLLAACDATIKNDGDGPGPTPCPETDPGCEPAECPSADEPTVHYITDDPAECGLTDCGGPESDCIPCAESQEYFENECGCGCIDVGPTEPECPSEADPTVHYISNDPAQCGLTDCGSPETDCIPCGDYQEYFQNECGCGCIDIEPPAPVCPDPTDPAVHYISTDPDQCGMTDCGIDVDCIPCDGDQEYFENDCGCGCIDQI
;
A
#
# COMPACT_ATOMS: atom_id res chain seq x y z
N MET A 1 23.02 -53.91 1.72
CA MET A 1 22.57 -53.97 0.32
C MET A 1 21.51 -52.89 0.16
N THR A 2 21.53 -51.86 -0.68
CA THR A 2 22.46 -51.30 -1.68
C THR A 2 21.85 -49.91 -1.98
N LEU A 3 22.33 -48.82 -1.39
CA LEU A 3 23.04 -47.72 -2.07
C LEU A 3 22.55 -47.43 -3.51
N ILE A 4 21.74 -46.38 -3.68
CA ILE A 4 21.58 -45.68 -4.96
C ILE A 4 22.02 -44.24 -4.76
N ARG A 5 23.30 -44.01 -5.10
CA ARG A 5 23.90 -42.72 -5.46
C ARG A 5 23.74 -42.57 -6.97
N SER A 6 23.22 -41.43 -7.43
CA SER A 6 23.47 -40.80 -8.74
C SER A 6 22.59 -39.55 -8.78
N GLY A 7 23.04 -38.34 -9.08
CA GLY A 7 24.28 -37.91 -9.70
C GLY A 7 23.93 -36.77 -10.66
N ILE A 8 24.56 -35.61 -10.46
CA ILE A 8 24.93 -34.63 -11.50
C ILE A 8 23.78 -33.87 -12.19
N PHE A 9 23.55 -32.63 -11.75
CA PHE A 9 23.28 -31.51 -12.65
C PHE A 9 23.96 -30.25 -12.09
N ALA A 10 25.23 -30.08 -12.47
CA ALA A 10 25.92 -28.81 -12.38
C ALA A 10 26.00 -28.25 -13.80
N ALA A 11 25.12 -27.32 -14.13
CA ALA A 11 25.21 -26.51 -15.34
C ALA A 11 25.50 -25.07 -14.91
N LEU A 12 26.76 -24.70 -15.08
CA LEU A 12 27.25 -23.33 -15.11
C LEU A 12 26.63 -22.61 -16.30
N ALA A 13 26.02 -21.46 -16.06
CA ALA A 13 25.88 -20.40 -17.06
C ALA A 13 26.12 -19.06 -16.36
N SER A 14 27.33 -18.55 -16.55
CA SER A 14 27.80 -17.26 -16.07
C SER A 14 26.96 -16.14 -16.67
N VAL A 15 26.20 -15.42 -15.84
CA VAL A 15 25.64 -14.12 -16.22
C VAL A 15 26.79 -13.12 -16.13
N LEU A 16 27.16 -12.54 -17.28
CA LEU A 16 27.97 -11.33 -17.33
C LEU A 16 27.16 -10.21 -16.66
N LEU A 17 27.47 -9.89 -15.41
CA LEU A 17 27.19 -8.56 -14.86
C LEU A 17 28.17 -7.60 -15.52
N ALA A 18 27.70 -6.85 -16.52
CA ALA A 18 28.33 -5.60 -16.90
C ALA A 18 28.07 -4.61 -15.76
N ALA A 19 29.05 -4.46 -14.87
CA ALA A 19 29.07 -3.37 -13.91
C ALA A 19 29.21 -2.06 -14.70
N CYS A 20 28.13 -1.31 -14.82
CA CYS A 20 28.18 0.10 -15.15
C CYS A 20 28.81 0.81 -13.94
N ASP A 21 30.13 0.98 -14.00
CA ASP A 21 30.90 1.81 -13.08
C ASP A 21 30.59 3.28 -13.41
N ALA A 22 29.42 3.76 -13.00
CA ALA A 22 29.08 5.17 -13.00
C ALA A 22 29.62 5.78 -11.70
N THR A 23 30.93 6.02 -11.67
CA THR A 23 31.53 6.91 -10.67
C THR A 23 31.00 8.32 -10.92
N ILE A 24 29.91 8.72 -10.25
CA ILE A 24 29.48 10.12 -10.18
C ILE A 24 30.46 10.84 -9.24
N LYS A 25 31.48 11.48 -9.84
CA LYS A 25 32.18 12.58 -9.21
C LYS A 25 31.31 13.83 -9.37
N ASN A 26 30.60 14.19 -8.30
CA ASN A 26 30.02 15.52 -8.16
C ASN A 26 31.14 16.48 -7.72
N ASP A 27 31.90 16.98 -8.69
CA ASP A 27 32.70 18.20 -8.53
C ASP A 27 32.05 19.25 -9.42
N GLY A 28 31.50 20.29 -8.79
CA GLY A 28 30.82 21.40 -9.45
C GLY A 28 31.70 22.18 -10.43
N ASP A 29 31.03 22.99 -11.25
CA ASP A 29 31.59 23.93 -12.23
C ASP A 29 32.19 23.32 -13.51
N GLY A 30 31.44 22.44 -14.19
CA GLY A 30 31.68 22.07 -15.59
C GLY A 30 30.85 22.91 -16.57
N PRO A 31 31.39 23.29 -17.75
CA PRO A 31 30.59 23.94 -18.80
C PRO A 31 29.44 23.00 -19.18
N GLY A 32 28.27 23.58 -19.47
CA GLY A 32 27.03 22.86 -19.80
C GLY A 32 27.21 21.75 -20.85
N PRO A 33 26.24 20.84 -20.97
CA PRO A 33 26.33 19.65 -21.81
C PRO A 33 26.87 20.01 -23.19
N THR A 34 28.00 19.40 -23.56
CA THR A 34 28.62 19.61 -24.87
C THR A 34 27.64 19.07 -25.91
N PRO A 35 27.19 19.88 -26.89
CA PRO A 35 26.24 19.42 -27.89
C PRO A 35 26.81 18.22 -28.64
N CYS A 36 26.00 17.18 -28.83
CA CYS A 36 26.38 15.99 -29.59
C CYS A 36 26.89 16.42 -30.98
N PRO A 37 28.11 16.02 -31.40
CA PRO A 37 28.57 16.29 -32.75
C PRO A 37 27.66 15.58 -33.76
N GLU A 38 27.20 16.30 -34.79
CA GLU A 38 26.16 15.92 -35.78
C GLU A 38 26.46 14.64 -36.61
N THR A 39 27.48 13.85 -36.25
CA THR A 39 27.95 12.71 -37.02
C THR A 39 28.00 11.38 -36.25
N ASP A 40 27.48 11.32 -35.02
CA ASP A 40 27.39 10.05 -34.28
C ASP A 40 26.05 9.34 -34.54
N PRO A 41 26.01 8.20 -35.27
CA PRO A 41 24.79 7.48 -35.61
C PRO A 41 24.09 6.78 -34.42
N GLY A 42 24.48 7.09 -33.18
CA GLY A 42 23.80 6.69 -31.95
C GLY A 42 23.26 7.83 -31.09
N CYS A 43 23.43 9.09 -31.52
CA CYS A 43 22.86 10.27 -30.85
C CYS A 43 21.68 10.77 -31.68
N GLU A 44 20.56 10.04 -31.67
CA GLU A 44 19.30 10.61 -32.17
C GLU A 44 18.92 11.75 -31.23
N PRO A 45 18.62 12.96 -31.74
CA PRO A 45 18.20 14.07 -30.88
C PRO A 45 17.02 13.59 -30.04
N ALA A 46 17.05 13.87 -28.74
CA ALA A 46 15.93 13.52 -27.88
C ALA A 46 14.70 14.22 -28.46
N GLU A 47 13.73 13.45 -28.97
CA GLU A 47 12.54 14.05 -29.55
C GLU A 47 11.82 14.84 -28.46
N CYS A 48 11.61 16.12 -28.70
CA CYS A 48 10.85 16.99 -27.80
C CYS A 48 9.47 16.37 -27.55
N PRO A 49 9.00 16.31 -26.29
CA PRO A 49 7.61 16.01 -26.00
C PRO A 49 6.69 16.88 -26.87
N SER A 50 5.64 16.31 -27.45
CA SER A 50 4.77 17.10 -28.31
C SER A 50 3.84 17.96 -27.45
N ALA A 51 3.83 19.28 -27.66
CA ALA A 51 2.91 20.18 -26.96
C ALA A 51 1.43 19.92 -27.30
N ASP A 52 1.15 19.16 -28.36
CA ASP A 52 -0.19 18.72 -28.74
C ASP A 52 -0.63 17.45 -27.97
N GLU A 53 0.27 16.80 -27.23
CA GLU A 53 -0.08 15.67 -26.38
C GLU A 53 -0.77 16.17 -25.11
N PRO A 54 -1.97 15.64 -24.78
CA PRO A 54 -2.72 16.11 -23.61
C PRO A 54 -2.02 15.80 -22.29
N THR A 55 -1.07 14.87 -22.30
CA THR A 55 -0.23 14.47 -21.16
C THR A 55 0.98 15.38 -20.96
N VAL A 56 1.25 16.31 -21.87
CA VAL A 56 2.43 17.18 -21.81
C VAL A 56 1.99 18.61 -21.54
N HIS A 57 2.50 19.18 -20.45
CA HIS A 57 2.18 20.53 -20.00
C HIS A 57 3.45 21.37 -19.96
N TYR A 58 3.70 22.10 -21.04
CA TYR A 58 4.82 23.05 -21.10
C TYR A 58 4.58 24.24 -20.18
N ILE A 59 5.61 24.57 -19.39
CA ILE A 59 5.69 25.80 -18.60
C ILE A 59 6.32 26.89 -19.49
N THR A 60 7.43 26.56 -20.17
CA THR A 60 8.05 27.39 -21.21
C THR A 60 8.72 26.50 -22.25
N ASP A 61 8.65 26.91 -23.51
CA ASP A 61 9.37 26.30 -24.65
C ASP A 61 10.78 26.88 -24.83
N ASP A 62 11.17 27.90 -24.04
CA ASP A 62 12.54 28.42 -24.02
C ASP A 62 13.36 27.75 -22.89
N PRO A 63 14.33 26.88 -23.21
CA PRO A 63 15.17 26.23 -22.20
C PRO A 63 15.99 27.22 -21.37
N ALA A 64 16.25 28.43 -21.87
CA ALA A 64 16.95 29.45 -21.10
C ALA A 64 16.09 30.04 -19.97
N GLU A 65 14.77 29.89 -20.04
CA GLU A 65 13.82 30.40 -19.05
C GLU A 65 13.49 29.38 -17.94
N CYS A 66 13.86 28.11 -18.13
CA CYS A 66 13.55 27.02 -17.18
C CYS A 66 14.19 27.20 -15.80
N GLY A 67 15.42 27.71 -15.73
CA GLY A 67 16.11 28.02 -14.48
C GLY A 67 15.89 29.45 -13.95
N LEU A 68 15.19 30.31 -14.70
CA LEU A 68 14.87 31.68 -14.26
C LEU A 68 13.61 31.73 -13.40
N THR A 69 12.77 30.69 -13.52
CA THR A 69 11.62 30.45 -12.67
C THR A 69 12.07 29.52 -11.53
N ASP A 70 12.62 30.09 -10.46
CA ASP A 70 13.07 29.32 -9.29
C ASP A 70 11.86 28.65 -8.61
N CYS A 71 11.58 27.40 -8.98
CA CYS A 71 10.55 26.55 -8.39
C CYS A 71 10.92 26.05 -6.98
N GLY A 72 12.02 26.54 -6.38
CA GLY A 72 12.43 26.26 -5.00
C GLY A 72 12.22 27.41 -4.01
N GLY A 73 11.70 28.56 -4.45
CA GLY A 73 11.50 29.74 -3.61
C GLY A 73 10.12 29.82 -2.94
N PRO A 74 9.98 30.32 -1.69
CA PRO A 74 8.70 30.42 -0.98
C PRO A 74 7.73 31.48 -1.54
N GLU A 75 8.15 32.26 -2.54
CA GLU A 75 7.36 33.35 -3.15
C GLU A 75 7.27 33.24 -4.69
N SER A 76 7.63 32.10 -5.27
CA SER A 76 7.58 31.89 -6.73
C SER A 76 6.26 31.23 -7.13
N ASP A 77 5.50 31.86 -8.04
CA ASP A 77 4.29 31.32 -8.69
C ASP A 77 4.61 30.19 -9.70
N CYS A 78 5.59 29.34 -9.40
CA CYS A 78 5.80 28.11 -10.14
C CYS A 78 4.77 27.10 -9.64
N ILE A 79 3.86 26.67 -10.51
CA ILE A 79 2.93 25.58 -10.19
C ILE A 79 3.78 24.31 -10.16
N PRO A 80 4.01 23.68 -8.99
CA PRO A 80 4.68 22.38 -8.98
C PRO A 80 3.84 21.39 -9.78
N CYS A 81 4.51 20.47 -10.49
CA CYS A 81 3.81 19.36 -11.14
C CYS A 81 2.92 18.63 -10.12
N ALA A 82 1.75 18.18 -10.57
CA ALA A 82 0.87 17.38 -9.72
C ALA A 82 1.55 16.07 -9.28
N GLU A 83 1.04 15.41 -8.23
CA GLU A 83 1.61 14.12 -7.76
C GLU A 83 1.60 13.02 -8.83
N SER A 84 0.75 13.16 -9.86
CA SER A 84 0.69 12.29 -11.03
C SER A 84 1.48 12.80 -12.24
N GLN A 85 2.43 13.71 -12.02
CA GLN A 85 3.21 14.34 -13.10
C GLN A 85 4.71 14.37 -12.75
N GLU A 86 5.54 14.13 -13.75
CA GLU A 86 7.00 14.29 -13.67
C GLU A 86 7.44 15.61 -14.30
N TYR A 87 8.36 16.31 -13.65
CA TYR A 87 9.00 17.49 -14.22
C TYR A 87 10.05 17.08 -15.26
N PHE A 88 10.04 17.73 -16.41
CA PHE A 88 11.10 17.62 -17.40
C PHE A 88 11.74 18.99 -17.68
N GLU A 89 13.04 18.97 -17.94
CA GLU A 89 13.82 20.11 -18.43
C GLU A 89 14.84 19.59 -19.44
N ASN A 90 14.69 20.03 -20.69
CA ASN A 90 15.54 19.60 -21.79
C ASN A 90 15.76 20.75 -22.78
N GLU A 91 16.40 20.46 -23.91
CA GLU A 91 16.68 21.44 -24.97
C GLU A 91 15.42 22.07 -25.60
N CYS A 92 14.24 21.49 -25.35
CA CYS A 92 12.95 21.95 -25.86
C CYS A 92 12.18 22.81 -24.87
N GLY A 93 12.73 23.08 -23.68
CA GLY A 93 12.08 23.80 -22.60
C GLY A 93 11.83 22.93 -21.37
N CYS A 94 10.82 23.29 -20.59
CA CYS A 94 10.48 22.60 -19.36
C CYS A 94 8.97 22.59 -19.13
N GLY A 95 8.54 21.58 -18.38
CA GLY A 95 7.14 21.35 -18.13
C GLY A 95 6.89 20.15 -17.23
N CYS A 96 5.63 19.77 -17.15
CA CYS A 96 5.17 18.59 -16.44
C CYS A 96 4.62 17.59 -17.46
N ILE A 97 5.01 16.33 -17.36
CA ILE A 97 4.41 15.24 -18.13
C ILE A 97 3.59 14.36 -17.20
N ASP A 98 2.34 14.07 -17.55
CA ASP A 98 1.54 13.08 -16.85
C ASP A 98 2.27 11.74 -16.91
N VAL A 99 2.73 11.28 -15.76
CA VAL A 99 3.02 9.87 -15.62
C VAL A 99 1.65 9.19 -15.58
N GLY A 100 1.43 8.23 -16.48
CA GLY A 100 0.24 7.40 -16.44
C GLY A 100 0.02 6.82 -15.03
N PRO A 101 -1.15 6.22 -14.74
CA PRO A 101 -1.42 5.67 -13.42
C PRO A 101 -0.20 4.85 -13.00
N THR A 102 0.44 5.27 -11.90
CA THR A 102 1.54 4.53 -11.28
C THR A 102 1.12 3.08 -11.24
N GLU A 103 1.98 2.19 -11.76
CA GLU A 103 1.78 0.74 -11.75
C GLU A 103 1.08 0.35 -10.45
N PRO A 104 -0.03 -0.42 -10.48
CA PRO A 104 -0.81 -0.66 -9.28
C PRO A 104 0.12 -1.18 -8.21
N GLU A 105 0.25 -0.43 -7.12
CA GLU A 105 1.15 -0.79 -6.02
C GLU A 105 0.64 -2.11 -5.45
N CYS A 106 1.30 -3.19 -5.86
CA CYS A 106 1.00 -4.50 -5.33
C CYS A 106 1.21 -4.46 -3.82
N PRO A 107 0.23 -4.92 -3.02
CA PRO A 107 0.45 -5.11 -1.60
C PRO A 107 1.76 -5.85 -1.36
N SER A 108 2.61 -5.32 -0.48
CA SER A 108 3.94 -5.91 -0.24
C SER A 108 3.80 -7.29 0.38
N GLU A 109 4.45 -8.32 -0.19
CA GLU A 109 4.51 -9.65 0.42
C GLU A 109 5.27 -9.69 1.76
N ALA A 110 6.06 -8.65 2.04
CA ALA A 110 6.76 -8.52 3.31
C ALA A 110 5.87 -7.90 4.41
N ASP A 111 4.71 -7.35 4.06
CA ASP A 111 3.76 -6.82 5.01
C ASP A 111 3.01 -7.99 5.69
N PRO A 112 3.10 -8.14 7.01
CA PRO A 112 2.44 -9.24 7.72
C PRO A 112 0.91 -9.18 7.65
N THR A 113 0.33 -8.01 7.33
CA THR A 113 -1.12 -7.84 7.15
C THR A 113 -1.62 -8.37 5.81
N VAL A 114 -0.71 -8.65 4.87
CA VAL A 114 -1.05 -9.09 3.51
C VAL A 114 -0.89 -10.60 3.40
N HIS A 115 -1.96 -11.26 2.97
CA HIS A 115 -2.00 -12.70 2.77
C HIS A 115 -2.40 -13.04 1.34
N TYR A 116 -1.41 -13.25 0.48
CA TYR A 116 -1.66 -13.68 -0.89
C TYR A 116 -2.18 -15.11 -0.95
N ILE A 117 -3.28 -15.28 -1.69
CA ILE A 117 -3.82 -16.58 -2.10
C ILE A 117 -3.17 -17.00 -3.41
N SER A 118 -3.02 -16.05 -4.35
CA SER A 118 -2.34 -16.25 -5.62
C SER A 118 -1.72 -14.94 -6.09
N ASN A 119 -0.47 -14.99 -6.57
CA ASN A 119 0.19 -13.89 -7.27
C ASN A 119 -0.12 -13.88 -8.78
N ASP A 120 -0.87 -14.87 -9.26
CA ASP A 120 -1.35 -14.94 -10.64
C ASP A 120 -2.80 -14.45 -10.71
N PRO A 121 -3.06 -13.27 -11.30
CA PRO A 121 -4.41 -12.71 -11.39
C PRO A 121 -5.36 -13.59 -12.21
N ALA A 122 -4.85 -14.42 -13.13
CA ALA A 122 -5.66 -15.35 -13.90
C ALA A 122 -6.20 -16.50 -13.03
N GLN A 123 -5.54 -16.82 -11.91
CA GLN A 123 -5.98 -17.86 -10.98
C GLN A 123 -7.00 -17.35 -9.97
N CYS A 124 -7.10 -16.03 -9.78
CA CYS A 124 -7.99 -15.41 -8.79
C CYS A 124 -9.48 -15.54 -9.10
N GLY A 125 -9.86 -15.68 -10.38
CA GLY A 125 -11.25 -15.89 -10.80
C GLY A 125 -11.64 -17.35 -11.03
N LEU A 126 -10.69 -18.29 -10.92
CA LEU A 126 -10.96 -19.74 -11.02
C LEU A 126 -11.39 -20.33 -9.68
N THR A 127 -11.17 -19.58 -8.61
CA THR A 127 -11.63 -19.87 -7.26
C THR A 127 -12.80 -18.94 -6.97
N ASP A 128 -14.01 -19.34 -7.34
CA ASP A 128 -15.23 -18.60 -6.97
C ASP A 128 -15.41 -18.70 -5.45
N CYS A 129 -14.83 -17.74 -4.72
CA CYS A 129 -14.93 -17.62 -3.26
C CYS A 129 -16.37 -17.34 -2.79
N GLY A 130 -17.33 -17.18 -3.71
CA GLY A 130 -18.76 -17.09 -3.42
C GLY A 130 -19.50 -18.42 -3.42
N SER A 131 -18.86 -19.52 -3.85
CA SER A 131 -19.51 -20.83 -3.97
C SER A 131 -19.18 -21.74 -2.78
N PRO A 132 -20.18 -22.31 -2.08
CA PRO A 132 -19.97 -23.10 -0.86
C PRO A 132 -19.22 -24.44 -1.07
N GLU A 133 -18.86 -24.76 -2.31
CA GLU A 133 -18.26 -26.04 -2.69
C GLU A 133 -16.79 -25.90 -3.15
N THR A 134 -16.23 -24.69 -3.14
CA THR A 134 -14.84 -24.43 -3.52
C THR A 134 -14.03 -24.05 -2.28
N ASP A 135 -12.88 -24.71 -2.07
CA ASP A 135 -11.91 -24.44 -0.99
C ASP A 135 -11.19 -23.08 -1.18
N CYS A 136 -11.94 -22.01 -1.40
CA CYS A 136 -11.42 -20.68 -1.11
C CYS A 136 -11.46 -20.51 0.40
N ILE A 137 -10.34 -20.18 1.02
CA ILE A 137 -10.34 -19.75 2.41
C ILE A 137 -11.03 -18.38 2.42
N PRO A 138 -12.26 -18.23 2.93
CA PRO A 138 -12.84 -16.90 3.08
C PRO A 138 -11.91 -16.10 3.98
N CYS A 139 -11.67 -14.84 3.63
CA CYS A 139 -10.99 -13.91 4.51
C CYS A 139 -11.70 -13.89 5.88
N GLY A 140 -10.94 -13.82 6.98
CA GLY A 140 -11.50 -13.80 8.33
C GLY A 140 -12.32 -12.54 8.64
N ASP A 141 -12.93 -12.49 9.83
CA ASP A 141 -13.84 -11.39 10.25
C ASP A 141 -13.20 -10.00 10.26
N TYR A 142 -11.87 -9.93 10.22
CA TYR A 142 -11.08 -8.69 10.17
C TYR A 142 -10.12 -8.67 8.99
N GLN A 143 -10.57 -9.21 7.85
CA GLN A 143 -9.79 -9.23 6.62
C GLN A 143 -10.65 -8.83 5.42
N GLU A 144 -10.10 -8.00 4.55
CA GLU A 144 -10.71 -7.59 3.29
C GLU A 144 -10.08 -8.35 2.12
N TYR A 145 -10.93 -8.87 1.23
CA TYR A 145 -10.46 -9.53 0.01
C TYR A 145 -10.02 -8.50 -1.02
N PHE A 146 -8.84 -8.70 -1.62
CA PHE A 146 -8.39 -7.92 -2.76
C PHE A 146 -8.16 -8.82 -3.97
N GLN A 147 -8.42 -8.25 -5.15
CA GLN A 147 -8.08 -8.82 -6.45
C GLN A 147 -7.65 -7.69 -7.38
N ASN A 148 -6.41 -7.73 -7.85
CA ASN A 148 -5.81 -6.72 -8.72
C ASN A 148 -4.84 -7.38 -9.71
N GLU A 149 -4.08 -6.57 -10.44
CA GLU A 149 -3.11 -7.05 -11.43
C GLU A 149 -1.96 -7.89 -10.82
N CYS A 150 -1.75 -7.75 -9.51
CA CYS A 150 -0.74 -8.46 -8.75
C CYS A 150 -1.22 -9.83 -8.24
N GLY A 151 -2.51 -10.12 -8.38
CA GLY A 151 -3.12 -11.36 -7.90
C GLY A 151 -4.30 -11.09 -6.98
N CYS A 152 -4.43 -11.93 -5.95
CA CYS A 152 -5.51 -11.87 -4.99
C CYS A 152 -5.10 -12.43 -3.64
N GLY A 153 -5.78 -11.95 -2.61
CA GLY A 153 -5.52 -12.33 -1.24
C GLY A 153 -6.47 -11.66 -0.26
N CYS A 154 -6.08 -11.72 1.00
CA CYS A 154 -6.74 -11.04 2.10
C CYS A 154 -5.78 -10.01 2.70
N ILE A 155 -6.28 -8.86 3.10
CA ILE A 155 -5.53 -7.83 3.84
C ILE A 155 -6.21 -7.66 5.20
N ASP A 156 -5.44 -7.71 6.28
CA ASP A 156 -5.95 -7.44 7.61
C ASP A 156 -6.47 -5.99 7.69
N ILE A 157 -7.70 -5.84 8.14
CA ILE A 157 -8.29 -4.56 8.47
C ILE A 157 -8.31 -4.38 9.98
N GLU A 158 -8.20 -3.14 10.44
CA GLU A 158 -8.34 -2.85 11.86
C GLU A 158 -9.76 -3.25 12.31
N PRO A 159 -9.90 -4.08 13.36
CA PRO A 159 -11.22 -4.41 13.89
C PRO A 159 -11.92 -3.11 14.30
N PRO A 160 -13.23 -2.97 14.04
CA PRO A 160 -13.97 -1.81 14.49
C PRO A 160 -13.81 -1.67 16.00
N ALA A 161 -13.64 -0.43 16.48
CA ALA A 161 -13.59 -0.17 17.90
C ALA A 161 -14.83 -0.78 18.58
N PRO A 162 -14.66 -1.45 19.73
CA PRO A 162 -15.77 -2.08 20.42
C PRO A 162 -16.82 -1.02 20.77
N VAL A 163 -18.09 -1.32 20.46
CA VAL A 163 -19.19 -0.42 20.82
C VAL A 163 -19.50 -0.62 22.29
N CYS A 164 -18.95 0.26 23.11
CA CYS A 164 -19.22 0.29 24.55
C CYS A 164 -20.61 0.90 24.82
N PRO A 165 -21.43 0.27 25.68
CA PRO A 165 -22.58 0.94 26.26
C PRO A 165 -22.21 2.31 26.85
N ASP A 166 -23.05 3.33 26.66
CA ASP A 166 -22.77 4.67 27.19
C ASP A 166 -22.91 4.65 28.72
N PRO A 167 -21.84 4.92 29.51
CA PRO A 167 -21.92 4.91 30.96
C PRO A 167 -22.79 6.04 31.54
N THR A 168 -23.20 7.01 30.71
CA THR A 168 -24.12 8.08 31.10
C THR A 168 -25.58 7.75 30.80
N ASP A 169 -25.84 6.68 30.05
CA ASP A 169 -27.20 6.17 29.83
C ASP A 169 -27.73 5.58 31.15
N PRO A 170 -28.85 6.08 31.69
CA PRO A 170 -29.41 5.55 32.93
C PRO A 170 -29.83 4.08 32.85
N ALA A 171 -30.05 3.54 31.64
CA ALA A 171 -30.35 2.13 31.43
C ALA A 171 -29.09 1.24 31.49
N VAL A 172 -27.89 1.81 31.58
CA VAL A 172 -26.61 1.08 31.58
C VAL A 172 -25.98 1.15 32.98
N HIS A 173 -25.72 -0.02 33.55
CA HIS A 173 -25.13 -0.16 34.88
C HIS A 173 -23.85 -0.99 34.80
N TYR A 174 -22.71 -0.30 34.73
CA TYR A 174 -21.40 -0.95 34.76
C TYR A 174 -21.07 -1.50 36.16
N ILE A 175 -20.64 -2.75 36.18
CA ILE A 175 -20.07 -3.42 37.36
C ILE A 175 -18.56 -3.21 37.39
N SER A 176 -17.92 -3.41 36.23
CA SER A 176 -16.51 -3.12 36.00
C SER A 176 -16.35 -2.57 34.59
N THR A 177 -15.51 -1.55 34.43
CA THR A 177 -15.03 -1.07 33.12
C THR A 177 -13.72 -1.75 32.71
N ASP A 178 -13.19 -2.62 33.57
CA ASP A 178 -12.02 -3.46 33.29
C ASP A 178 -12.53 -4.86 32.93
N PRO A 179 -12.39 -5.30 31.66
CA PRO A 179 -12.86 -6.61 31.21
C PRO A 179 -12.17 -7.77 31.92
N ASP A 180 -10.92 -7.59 32.37
CA ASP A 180 -10.20 -8.64 33.11
C ASP A 180 -10.79 -8.87 34.52
N GLN A 181 -11.56 -7.91 35.03
CA GLN A 181 -12.23 -8.02 36.32
C GLN A 181 -13.67 -8.55 36.20
N CYS A 182 -14.15 -8.79 34.98
CA CYS A 182 -15.44 -9.41 34.74
C CYS A 182 -15.41 -10.89 35.16
N GLY A 183 -16.40 -11.29 35.96
CA GLY A 183 -16.42 -12.61 36.61
C GLY A 183 -15.48 -12.80 37.82
N MET A 184 -14.63 -11.82 38.16
CA MET A 184 -13.78 -11.89 39.37
C MET A 184 -14.45 -11.30 40.63
N THR A 185 -15.57 -10.59 40.45
CA THR A 185 -16.38 -10.17 41.59
C THR A 185 -17.09 -11.42 42.10
N ASP A 186 -16.74 -11.83 43.33
CA ASP A 186 -17.15 -13.05 44.04
C ASP A 186 -18.69 -13.22 44.15
N CYS A 187 -19.29 -13.56 43.02
CA CYS A 187 -20.51 -14.30 42.92
C CYS A 187 -20.11 -15.76 43.12
N GLY A 188 -20.25 -16.28 44.34
CA GLY A 188 -19.81 -17.64 44.70
C GLY A 188 -20.37 -18.75 43.80
N ILE A 189 -20.09 -20.01 44.16
CA ILE A 189 -20.37 -21.27 43.41
C ILE A 189 -21.84 -21.48 42.94
N ASP A 190 -22.74 -20.54 43.18
CA ASP A 190 -24.12 -20.58 42.69
C ASP A 190 -24.18 -20.10 41.22
N VAL A 191 -24.61 -21.01 40.35
CA VAL A 191 -24.81 -20.85 38.89
C VAL A 191 -25.84 -19.77 38.53
N ASP A 192 -26.47 -19.13 39.52
CA ASP A 192 -27.55 -18.13 39.35
C ASP A 192 -27.11 -16.69 39.70
N CYS A 193 -25.81 -16.41 39.85
CA CYS A 193 -25.33 -15.07 40.17
C CYS A 193 -25.14 -14.23 38.90
N ILE A 194 -26.25 -13.94 38.23
CA ILE A 194 -26.30 -12.79 37.33
C ILE A 194 -26.56 -11.59 38.24
N PRO A 195 -25.63 -10.63 38.36
CA PRO A 195 -25.76 -9.46 39.25
C PRO A 195 -26.83 -8.46 38.80
N CYS A 196 -27.57 -8.79 37.75
CA CYS A 196 -28.59 -7.97 37.12
C CYS A 196 -29.97 -8.38 37.65
N ASP A 197 -30.85 -7.39 37.85
CA ASP A 197 -32.23 -7.65 38.22
C ASP A 197 -32.99 -8.33 37.05
N GLY A 198 -34.17 -8.91 37.33
CA GLY A 198 -34.88 -9.78 36.37
C GLY A 198 -35.37 -9.08 35.09
N ASP A 199 -35.31 -7.77 35.04
CA ASP A 199 -35.62 -6.89 33.91
C ASP A 199 -34.37 -6.36 33.17
N GLN A 200 -33.19 -6.86 33.53
CA GLN A 200 -31.91 -6.43 33.00
C GLN A 200 -31.19 -7.55 32.26
N GLU A 201 -30.49 -7.20 31.19
CA GLU A 201 -29.63 -8.07 30.41
C GLU A 201 -28.17 -7.85 30.79
N TYR A 202 -27.47 -8.94 31.11
CA TYR A 202 -26.04 -8.90 31.39
C TYR A 202 -25.25 -8.74 30.09
N PHE A 203 -24.27 -7.84 30.11
CA PHE A 203 -23.27 -7.72 29.03
C PHE A 203 -21.87 -7.89 29.59
N GLU A 204 -21.01 -8.48 28.76
CA GLU A 204 -19.57 -8.60 28.97
C GLU A 204 -18.89 -8.45 27.60
N ASN A 205 -18.06 -7.42 27.47
CA ASN A 205 -17.36 -7.09 26.23
C ASN A 205 -16.02 -6.40 26.55
N ASP A 206 -15.31 -5.95 25.52
CA ASP A 206 -14.00 -5.30 25.67
C ASP A 206 -14.02 -4.01 26.52
N CYS A 207 -15.22 -3.47 26.78
CA CYS A 207 -15.43 -2.28 27.59
C CYS A 207 -15.72 -2.61 29.07
N GLY A 208 -15.77 -3.89 29.42
CA GLY A 208 -16.08 -4.38 30.76
C GLY A 208 -17.41 -5.16 30.80
N CYS A 209 -18.06 -5.11 31.95
CA CYS A 209 -19.28 -5.87 32.21
C CYS A 209 -20.26 -5.08 33.06
N GLY A 210 -21.54 -5.40 32.88
CA GLY A 210 -22.62 -4.69 33.53
C GLY A 210 -24.00 -5.26 33.18
N CYS A 211 -25.01 -4.47 33.50
CA CYS A 211 -26.42 -4.78 33.29
C CYS A 211 -27.05 -3.66 32.46
N ILE A 212 -27.91 -4.01 31.50
CA ILE A 212 -28.66 -3.07 30.67
C ILE A 212 -30.15 -3.35 30.82
N ASP A 213 -30.95 -2.33 31.11
CA ASP A 213 -32.41 -2.47 31.19
C ASP A 213 -33.00 -2.87 29.82
N GLN A 214 -33.84 -3.92 29.78
CA GLN A 214 -34.57 -4.25 28.55
C GLN A 214 -35.78 -3.31 28.39
N ILE A 215 -35.74 -2.46 27.37
CA ILE A 215 -36.78 -1.47 27.03
C ILE A 215 -38.00 -2.10 26.34
#